data_AF-A0AAV2A653-F1
#
_entry.id   AF-A0AAV2A653-F1
#
_cell.length_a   1.000
_cell.length_b   1.000
_cell.length_c   1.000
_cell.angle_alpha   90.00
_cell.angle_beta   90.00
_cell.angle_gamma   90.00
#
_symmetry.space_group_name_H-M   'P 1'
#
loop_
_entity.id
_entity.type
_entity.pdbx_description
1 polymer ?
#
loop_
_entity_poly.entity_id
_entity_poly.type
_entity_poly.pdbx_seq_one_letter_code
_entity_poly.pdbx_strand_id
1 'polypeptide(L)'
;MDENNINVISLTFDGLSSNFTMAKLLGCSFDDTKKLKTSFVHPSDKNKSVVVIPDPSHMLKLVRNTLGEKKSLYSTVIIDWKYIEALHKLQQSENLHLANKLRASHVNFRKQKMKVKLAAQLFSLSVADAIEYCNVKLKLSEFENSEATVEFLRIFNDLFDLFNSKSVWQCGLKRAISKENVKTCFDFLNKAELYILHLKESQNGPSILQSRRKTGFLGFLVCVQSLRSIVNTLICCKDPMLIYFPTYKLSQDHIELLFSSVRFHGGFNDNPTARQFRAAYRKLLINAEIKAAVTGNWIPLADIKILNVPSTVSSKEVINATTPSVTFRNSQSNKNTSSNHNAIFTGAFLSECSNDIIFYMAGWIVKNLSGKLKCEVCVSALFPKEMPTSLSLISFKSEGGLVYPSNDVFQICKECEMAFRQEILKTNCKDSQILIMKNAPSVLDKVCSRNYFSVLHKHQFDTEPTANHLVHLIRSIVHLYFKVRVNYYCKNLSLNKESMRQFFKHLVNFSGQ
;
A
#
# COMPACT_ATOMS: atom_id res chain seq x y z
N MET A 1 -1.31 22.65 -31.35
CA MET A 1 -0.80 22.92 -29.98
C MET A 1 0.20 24.06 -30.03
N ASP A 2 1.19 23.97 -30.91
CA ASP A 2 2.14 25.06 -31.19
C ASP A 2 1.48 26.39 -31.56
N GLU A 3 0.46 26.36 -32.42
CA GLU A 3 -0.34 27.55 -32.78
C GLU A 3 -0.99 28.24 -31.57
N ASN A 4 -1.18 27.49 -30.47
CA ASN A 4 -1.74 27.99 -29.21
C ASN A 4 -0.67 28.19 -28.12
N ASN A 5 0.62 28.27 -28.48
CA ASN A 5 1.76 28.41 -27.56
C ASN A 5 1.89 27.27 -26.51
N ILE A 6 1.36 26.08 -26.81
CA ILE A 6 1.53 24.90 -25.95
C ILE A 6 2.77 24.13 -26.38
N ASN A 7 3.78 24.08 -25.52
CA ASN A 7 4.99 23.31 -25.76
C ASN A 7 4.80 21.83 -25.38
N VAL A 8 4.87 20.94 -26.38
CA VAL A 8 4.74 19.49 -26.17
C VAL A 8 6.12 18.87 -25.92
N ILE A 9 6.37 18.43 -24.70
CA ILE A 9 7.69 17.94 -24.27
C ILE A 9 7.78 16.40 -24.38
N SER A 10 6.66 15.71 -24.17
CA SER A 10 6.65 14.24 -24.12
C SER A 10 5.36 13.62 -24.65
N LEU A 11 5.47 12.40 -25.20
CA LEU A 11 4.37 11.55 -25.63
C LEU A 11 4.34 10.26 -24.79
N THR A 12 3.22 9.97 -24.12
CA THR A 12 3.07 8.77 -23.27
C THR A 12 2.12 7.74 -23.88
N PHE A 13 2.50 6.46 -23.92
CA PHE A 13 1.71 5.37 -24.53
C PHE A 13 1.74 4.03 -23.74
N ASP A 14 0.76 3.14 -23.94
CA ASP A 14 0.73 1.79 -23.34
C ASP A 14 1.71 0.85 -24.08
N GLY A 15 2.17 -0.20 -23.44
CA GLY A 15 3.06 -1.23 -23.96
C GLY A 15 2.50 -2.15 -25.05
N LEU A 16 1.51 -1.72 -25.85
CA LEU A 16 1.11 -2.44 -27.06
C LEU A 16 2.21 -2.36 -28.13
N SER A 17 2.40 -3.43 -28.89
CA SER A 17 3.39 -3.48 -29.97
C SER A 17 3.18 -2.39 -31.02
N SER A 18 1.94 -2.08 -31.36
CA SER A 18 1.58 -0.99 -32.28
C SER A 18 2.11 0.37 -31.84
N ASN A 19 2.11 0.66 -30.54
CA ASN A 19 2.60 1.94 -30.01
C ASN A 19 4.12 2.05 -30.10
N PHE A 20 4.84 0.93 -29.90
CA PHE A 20 6.29 0.89 -30.15
C PHE A 20 6.61 1.05 -31.63
N THR A 21 5.83 0.44 -32.53
CA THR A 21 5.97 0.64 -33.98
C THR A 21 5.73 2.11 -34.36
N MET A 22 4.69 2.74 -33.80
CA MET A 22 4.42 4.16 -33.97
C MET A 22 5.62 5.01 -33.54
N ALA A 23 6.19 4.77 -32.35
CA ALA A 23 7.35 5.51 -31.88
C ALA A 23 8.59 5.30 -32.79
N LYS A 24 8.79 4.09 -33.34
CA LYS A 24 9.84 3.84 -34.34
C LYS A 24 9.63 4.64 -35.63
N LEU A 25 8.39 4.68 -36.14
CA LEU A 25 8.04 5.45 -37.34
C LEU A 25 8.22 6.96 -37.13
N LEU A 26 8.00 7.46 -35.91
CA LEU A 26 8.27 8.85 -35.56
C LEU A 26 9.78 9.17 -35.51
N GLY A 27 10.65 8.15 -35.49
CA GLY A 27 12.10 8.31 -35.53
C GLY A 27 12.83 7.91 -34.25
N CYS A 28 12.15 7.27 -33.29
CA CYS A 28 12.81 6.61 -32.16
C CYS A 28 13.45 5.28 -32.58
N SER A 29 14.44 4.81 -31.81
CA SER A 29 15.08 3.50 -32.03
C SER A 29 15.25 2.78 -30.71
N PHE A 30 14.80 1.52 -30.69
CA PHE A 30 14.82 0.65 -29.51
C PHE A 30 15.56 -0.67 -29.77
N ASP A 31 16.20 -0.81 -30.93
CA ASP A 31 16.82 -2.06 -31.36
C ASP A 31 18.18 -2.28 -30.69
N ASP A 32 18.94 -1.21 -30.48
CA ASP A 32 20.16 -1.24 -29.66
C ASP A 32 19.86 -0.75 -28.24
N THR A 33 19.87 -1.69 -27.29
CA THR A 33 19.65 -1.42 -25.87
C THR A 33 20.73 -0.56 -25.22
N LYS A 34 21.94 -0.48 -25.81
CA LYS A 34 23.03 0.39 -25.34
C LYS A 34 22.96 1.80 -25.92
N LYS A 35 22.21 2.00 -27.01
CA LYS A 35 22.04 3.29 -27.71
C LYS A 35 20.57 3.53 -28.02
N LEU A 36 19.76 3.60 -26.98
CA LEU A 36 18.34 3.92 -27.11
C LEU A 36 18.16 5.36 -27.59
N LYS A 37 17.45 5.53 -28.71
CA LYS A 37 16.98 6.85 -29.15
C LYS A 37 15.52 7.00 -28.74
N THR A 38 15.28 7.70 -27.65
CA THR A 38 13.96 7.82 -26.99
C THR A 38 13.25 9.15 -27.27
N SER A 39 13.66 9.85 -28.32
CA SER A 39 13.01 11.09 -28.77
C SER A 39 12.90 11.13 -30.29
N PHE A 40 11.97 11.96 -30.75
CA PHE A 40 11.83 12.34 -32.15
C PHE A 40 11.76 13.86 -32.29
N VAL A 41 11.99 14.35 -33.50
CA VAL A 41 11.99 15.79 -33.79
C VAL A 41 10.56 16.32 -33.83
N HIS A 42 10.31 17.49 -33.25
CA HIS A 42 9.00 18.11 -33.26
C HIS A 42 8.57 18.42 -34.72
N PRO A 43 7.33 18.11 -35.13
CA PRO A 43 6.91 18.25 -36.54
C PRO A 43 6.97 19.70 -37.05
N SER A 44 6.75 20.68 -36.17
CA SER A 44 6.75 22.11 -36.51
C SER A 44 8.07 22.83 -36.21
N ASP A 45 8.99 22.22 -35.44
CA ASP A 45 10.23 22.87 -35.00
C ASP A 45 11.38 21.86 -34.95
N LYS A 46 12.35 22.01 -35.85
CA LYS A 46 13.49 21.09 -35.97
C LYS A 46 14.44 21.15 -34.76
N ASN A 47 14.38 22.21 -33.96
CA ASN A 47 15.24 22.39 -32.80
C ASN A 47 14.62 21.80 -31.52
N LYS A 48 13.33 21.44 -31.56
CA LYS A 48 12.64 20.79 -30.43
C LYS A 48 12.58 19.30 -30.64
N SER A 49 12.70 18.56 -29.54
CA SER A 49 12.50 17.12 -29.52
C SER A 49 11.40 16.74 -28.54
N VAL A 50 10.60 15.76 -28.94
CA VAL A 50 9.54 15.18 -28.12
C VAL A 50 10.03 13.82 -27.63
N VAL A 51 10.03 13.66 -26.31
CA VAL A 51 10.50 12.44 -25.65
C VAL A 51 9.35 11.43 -25.54
N VAL A 52 9.60 10.15 -25.80
CA VAL A 52 8.58 9.11 -25.65
C VAL A 52 8.67 8.39 -24.30
N ILE A 53 7.53 8.09 -23.71
CA ILE A 53 7.44 7.44 -22.39
C ILE A 53 6.42 6.29 -22.44
N PRO A 54 6.87 5.04 -22.44
CA PRO A 54 6.00 3.91 -22.15
C PRO A 54 5.42 4.03 -20.74
N ASP A 55 4.13 3.77 -20.56
CA ASP A 55 3.49 3.96 -19.25
C ASP A 55 4.13 3.04 -18.18
N PRO A 56 4.73 3.61 -17.09
CA PRO A 56 5.43 2.84 -16.07
C PRO A 56 4.53 1.83 -15.35
N SER A 57 3.26 2.16 -15.14
CA SER A 57 2.25 1.29 -14.53
C SER A 57 2.03 0.03 -15.38
N HIS A 58 1.91 0.19 -16.70
CA HIS A 58 1.84 -0.91 -17.63
C HIS A 58 3.16 -1.70 -17.75
N MET A 59 4.31 -1.05 -17.68
CA MET A 59 5.60 -1.75 -17.68
C MET A 59 5.76 -2.64 -16.45
N LEU A 60 5.41 -2.15 -15.25
CA LEU A 60 5.45 -2.94 -14.01
C LEU A 60 4.52 -4.17 -14.08
N LYS A 61 3.32 -3.98 -14.65
CA LYS A 61 2.37 -5.07 -14.94
C LYS A 61 3.00 -6.15 -15.83
N LEU A 62 3.73 -5.76 -16.87
CA LEU A 62 4.42 -6.69 -17.77
C LEU A 62 5.58 -7.42 -17.07
N VAL A 63 6.39 -6.72 -16.27
CA VAL A 63 7.48 -7.33 -15.49
C VAL A 63 6.94 -8.39 -14.52
N ARG A 64 5.86 -8.08 -13.77
CA ARG A 64 5.17 -9.07 -12.91
C ARG A 64 4.73 -10.30 -13.73
N ASN A 65 4.11 -10.06 -14.89
CA ASN A 65 3.61 -11.15 -15.71
C ASN A 65 4.75 -12.05 -16.19
N THR A 66 5.88 -11.47 -16.59
CA THR A 66 7.06 -12.24 -16.99
C THR A 66 7.58 -13.09 -15.84
N LEU A 67 7.80 -12.50 -14.65
CA LEU A 67 8.29 -13.25 -13.49
C LEU A 67 7.32 -14.37 -13.09
N GLY A 68 6.01 -14.08 -13.01
CA GLY A 68 5.02 -15.07 -12.58
C GLY A 68 4.75 -16.19 -13.60
N GLU A 69 4.96 -15.94 -14.90
CA GLU A 69 4.82 -16.95 -15.96
C GLU A 69 6.08 -17.79 -16.12
N LYS A 70 7.26 -17.16 -16.13
CA LYS A 70 8.56 -17.86 -16.24
C LYS A 70 8.96 -18.56 -14.95
N LYS A 71 8.40 -18.15 -13.82
CA LYS A 71 8.66 -18.61 -12.45
C LYS A 71 10.06 -18.34 -11.92
N SER A 72 11.06 -18.32 -12.77
CA SER A 72 12.41 -17.89 -12.44
C SER A 72 12.96 -16.93 -13.48
N LEU A 73 13.84 -16.05 -13.03
CA LEU A 73 14.72 -15.21 -13.84
C LEU A 73 16.14 -15.35 -13.28
N TYR A 74 17.14 -14.82 -13.98
CA TYR A 74 18.52 -14.92 -13.56
C TYR A 74 19.23 -13.57 -13.63
N SER A 75 19.90 -13.17 -12.55
CA SER A 75 20.85 -12.06 -12.56
C SER A 75 22.27 -12.62 -12.41
N THR A 76 22.87 -12.49 -11.23
CA THR A 76 24.03 -13.25 -10.75
C THR A 76 23.60 -14.55 -10.07
N VAL A 77 22.40 -14.54 -9.48
CA VAL A 77 21.77 -15.67 -8.80
C VAL A 77 20.32 -15.78 -9.30
N ILE A 78 19.69 -16.92 -9.02
CA ILE A 78 18.32 -17.19 -9.43
C ILE A 78 17.35 -16.27 -8.66
N ILE A 79 16.47 -15.61 -9.41
CA ILE A 79 15.32 -14.86 -8.91
C ILE A 79 14.11 -15.78 -9.04
N ASP A 80 13.49 -16.14 -7.93
CA ASP A 80 12.50 -17.23 -7.92
C ASP A 80 11.16 -16.79 -7.34
N TRP A 81 10.10 -17.04 -8.10
CA TRP A 81 8.72 -16.81 -7.70
C TRP A 81 8.33 -17.67 -6.48
N LYS A 82 9.03 -18.78 -6.22
CA LYS A 82 8.79 -19.64 -5.06
C LYS A 82 8.80 -18.87 -3.73
N TYR A 83 9.64 -17.85 -3.59
CA TYR A 83 9.75 -17.08 -2.33
C TYR A 83 8.50 -16.25 -2.07
N ILE A 84 7.82 -15.78 -3.13
CA ILE A 84 6.54 -15.07 -3.02
C ILE A 84 5.42 -16.05 -2.63
N GLU A 85 5.45 -17.26 -3.20
CA GLU A 85 4.51 -18.34 -2.85
C GLU A 85 4.72 -18.83 -1.41
N ALA A 86 5.97 -19.02 -0.99
CA ALA A 86 6.35 -19.40 0.38
C ALA A 86 5.93 -18.33 1.39
N LEU A 87 6.19 -17.04 1.10
CA LEU A 87 5.72 -15.94 1.95
C LEU A 87 4.19 -15.95 2.08
N HIS A 88 3.48 -16.21 0.99
CA HIS A 88 2.03 -16.31 1.06
C HIS A 88 1.57 -17.49 1.94
N LYS A 89 2.17 -18.67 1.78
CA LYS A 89 1.87 -19.87 2.58
C LYS A 89 2.16 -19.66 4.06
N LEU A 90 3.29 -19.07 4.41
CA LEU A 90 3.65 -18.73 5.79
C LEU A 90 2.62 -17.79 6.44
N GLN A 91 2.17 -16.76 5.72
CA GLN A 91 1.15 -15.85 6.26
C GLN A 91 -0.23 -16.51 6.38
N GLN A 92 -0.51 -17.53 5.57
CA GLN A 92 -1.73 -18.32 5.70
C GLN A 92 -1.67 -19.26 6.91
N SER A 93 -0.55 -19.96 7.11
CA SER A 93 -0.38 -20.86 8.27
C SER A 93 -0.42 -20.10 9.60
N GLU A 94 0.18 -18.91 9.65
CA GLU A 94 0.21 -18.07 10.86
C GLU A 94 -1.10 -17.30 11.13
N ASN A 95 -2.05 -17.30 10.17
CA ASN A 95 -3.27 -16.47 10.22
C ASN A 95 -3.01 -14.97 10.46
N LEU A 96 -1.79 -14.51 10.20
CA LEU A 96 -1.27 -13.15 10.40
C LEU A 96 -0.39 -12.76 9.19
N HIS A 97 -0.25 -11.47 8.91
CA HIS A 97 0.61 -10.99 7.82
C HIS A 97 1.77 -10.17 8.37
N LEU A 98 2.93 -10.27 7.70
CA LEU A 98 4.14 -9.49 7.99
C LEU A 98 4.00 -8.06 7.47
N ALA A 99 2.93 -7.36 7.85
CA ALA A 99 2.63 -5.98 7.49
C ALA A 99 2.71 -5.69 5.97
N ASN A 100 2.28 -6.62 5.13
CA ASN A 100 2.21 -6.45 3.67
C ASN A 100 0.81 -6.73 3.11
N LYS A 101 0.61 -6.33 1.85
CA LYS A 101 -0.67 -6.46 1.13
C LYS A 101 -0.74 -7.72 0.27
N LEU A 102 0.27 -8.60 0.32
CA LEU A 102 0.29 -9.84 -0.45
C LEU A 102 -0.87 -10.73 -0.05
N ARG A 103 -1.62 -11.25 -1.02
CA ARG A 103 -2.81 -12.11 -0.85
C ARG A 103 -2.84 -13.15 -1.96
N ALA A 104 -3.72 -14.14 -1.85
CA ALA A 104 -3.92 -15.19 -2.86
C ALA A 104 -4.13 -14.63 -4.28
N SER A 105 -4.81 -13.47 -4.43
CA SER A 105 -5.01 -12.79 -5.71
C SER A 105 -3.71 -12.31 -6.38
N HIS A 106 -2.65 -12.08 -5.61
CA HIS A 106 -1.34 -11.67 -6.12
C HIS A 106 -0.54 -12.85 -6.64
N VAL A 107 -0.64 -14.00 -5.95
CA VAL A 107 0.01 -15.25 -6.36
C VAL A 107 -0.73 -15.87 -7.54
N ASN A 108 -2.06 -16.00 -7.43
CA ASN A 108 -2.94 -16.54 -8.45
C ASN A 108 -3.50 -15.43 -9.36
N PHE A 109 -2.63 -14.58 -9.87
CA PHE A 109 -3.01 -13.38 -10.61
C PHE A 109 -3.51 -13.65 -12.05
N ARG A 110 -3.58 -14.91 -12.51
CA ARG A 110 -3.97 -15.26 -13.90
C ARG A 110 -5.28 -14.61 -14.34
N LYS A 111 -6.32 -14.67 -13.50
CA LYS A 111 -7.63 -14.02 -13.75
C LYS A 111 -7.61 -12.50 -13.58
N GLN A 112 -6.54 -11.95 -12.99
CA GLN A 112 -6.41 -10.53 -12.63
C GLN A 112 -5.14 -9.90 -13.24
N LYS A 113 -4.67 -10.45 -14.37
CA LYS A 113 -3.44 -10.07 -15.06
C LYS A 113 -3.38 -8.60 -15.45
N MET A 114 -4.53 -7.95 -15.65
CA MET A 114 -4.60 -6.53 -16.01
C MET A 114 -4.54 -5.58 -14.81
N LYS A 115 -4.74 -6.06 -13.57
CA LYS A 115 -4.78 -5.18 -12.39
C LYS A 115 -3.37 -4.72 -12.01
N VAL A 116 -3.01 -3.49 -12.40
CA VAL A 116 -1.73 -2.85 -12.05
C VAL A 116 -1.55 -2.75 -10.54
N LYS A 117 -2.63 -2.47 -9.80
CA LYS A 117 -2.62 -2.43 -8.32
C LYS A 117 -2.01 -3.68 -7.69
N LEU A 118 -2.25 -4.87 -8.25
CA LEU A 118 -1.67 -6.11 -7.72
C LEU A 118 -0.18 -6.21 -8.04
N ALA A 119 0.26 -5.72 -9.21
CA ALA A 119 1.69 -5.66 -9.53
C ALA A 119 2.43 -4.71 -8.58
N ALA A 120 1.93 -3.49 -8.40
CA ALA A 120 2.53 -2.52 -7.49
C ALA A 120 2.57 -3.02 -6.03
N GLN A 121 1.55 -3.75 -5.58
CA GLN A 121 1.54 -4.34 -4.24
C GLN A 121 2.52 -5.51 -4.09
N LEU A 122 2.68 -6.33 -5.14
CA LEU A 122 3.63 -7.43 -5.16
C LEU A 122 5.07 -6.93 -5.12
N PHE A 123 5.38 -5.90 -5.92
CA PHE A 123 6.69 -5.28 -5.96
C PHE A 123 6.98 -4.31 -4.81
N SER A 124 6.10 -4.18 -3.82
CA SER A 124 6.32 -3.20 -2.75
C SER A 124 7.51 -3.55 -1.85
N LEU A 125 8.20 -2.54 -1.31
CA LEU A 125 9.25 -2.71 -0.29
C LEU A 125 8.80 -3.61 0.85
N SER A 126 7.56 -3.44 1.33
CA SER A 126 7.01 -4.25 2.42
C SER A 126 6.96 -5.76 2.15
N VAL A 127 6.92 -6.19 0.87
CA VAL A 127 7.03 -7.60 0.48
C VAL A 127 8.49 -8.03 0.45
N ALA A 128 9.38 -7.21 -0.11
CA ALA A 128 10.82 -7.46 -0.13
C ALA A 128 11.38 -7.60 1.29
N ASP A 129 11.07 -6.65 2.18
CA ASP A 129 11.50 -6.67 3.59
C ASP A 129 10.94 -7.88 4.34
N ALA A 130 9.73 -8.35 3.98
CA ALA A 130 9.15 -9.54 4.60
C ALA A 130 9.89 -10.82 4.18
N ILE A 131 10.33 -10.92 2.92
CA ILE A 131 11.14 -12.06 2.45
C ILE A 131 12.53 -12.03 3.11
N GLU A 132 13.19 -10.87 3.12
CA GLU A 132 14.49 -10.67 3.76
C GLU A 132 14.42 -10.99 5.26
N TYR A 133 13.35 -10.55 5.94
CA TYR A 133 13.09 -10.86 7.33
C TYR A 133 13.00 -12.37 7.62
N CYS A 134 12.28 -13.11 6.76
CA CYS A 134 12.16 -14.56 6.88
C CYS A 134 13.51 -15.28 6.70
N ASN A 135 14.37 -14.76 5.85
CA ASN A 135 15.70 -15.31 5.59
C ASN A 135 16.70 -14.94 6.71
N VAL A 136 16.89 -13.65 6.96
CA VAL A 136 17.95 -13.14 7.86
C VAL A 136 17.63 -13.39 9.33
N LYS A 137 16.40 -13.07 9.75
CA LYS A 137 16.02 -13.15 11.17
C LYS A 137 15.48 -14.52 11.54
N LEU A 138 14.45 -14.98 10.85
CA LEU A 138 13.79 -16.25 11.18
C LEU A 138 14.61 -17.47 10.69
N LYS A 139 15.59 -17.27 9.81
CA LYS A 139 16.48 -18.33 9.27
C LYS A 139 15.70 -19.55 8.76
N LEU A 140 14.58 -19.28 8.10
CA LEU A 140 13.73 -20.33 7.54
C LEU A 140 14.38 -20.89 6.27
N SER A 141 14.54 -22.22 6.20
CA SER A 141 15.15 -22.91 5.06
C SER A 141 14.45 -22.63 3.73
N GLU A 142 13.13 -22.39 3.75
CA GLU A 142 12.35 -22.04 2.56
C GLU A 142 12.78 -20.72 1.90
N PHE A 143 13.44 -19.82 2.65
CA PHE A 143 13.84 -18.49 2.21
C PHE A 143 15.34 -18.34 2.02
N GLU A 144 16.11 -19.43 2.14
CA GLU A 144 17.54 -19.43 1.88
C GLU A 144 17.82 -19.01 0.43
N ASN A 145 18.88 -18.20 0.23
CA ASN A 145 19.27 -17.64 -1.07
C ASN A 145 18.23 -16.71 -1.72
N SER A 146 17.36 -16.08 -0.93
CA SER A 146 16.30 -15.18 -1.44
C SER A 146 16.79 -13.77 -1.78
N GLU A 147 18.05 -13.44 -1.54
CA GLU A 147 18.63 -12.09 -1.65
C GLU A 147 18.44 -11.50 -3.05
N ALA A 148 18.66 -12.29 -4.10
CA ALA A 148 18.48 -11.84 -5.48
C ALA A 148 17.00 -11.50 -5.78
N THR A 149 16.06 -12.22 -5.17
CA THR A 149 14.63 -11.94 -5.31
C THR A 149 14.24 -10.67 -4.54
N VAL A 150 14.80 -10.48 -3.34
CA VAL A 150 14.62 -9.25 -2.55
C VAL A 150 15.16 -8.03 -3.32
N GLU A 151 16.36 -8.13 -3.88
CA GLU A 151 16.96 -7.07 -4.69
C GLU A 151 16.09 -6.75 -5.92
N PHE A 152 15.63 -7.78 -6.63
CA PHE A 152 14.74 -7.60 -7.78
C PHE A 152 13.46 -6.83 -7.40
N LEU A 153 12.81 -7.20 -6.29
CA LEU A 153 11.61 -6.53 -5.81
C LEU A 153 11.89 -5.06 -5.45
N ARG A 154 13.00 -4.78 -4.75
CA ARG A 154 13.41 -3.42 -4.36
C ARG A 154 13.70 -2.53 -5.57
N ILE A 155 14.45 -3.03 -6.56
CA ILE A 155 14.78 -2.25 -7.76
C ILE A 155 13.53 -1.85 -8.53
N PHE A 156 12.59 -2.78 -8.73
CA PHE A 156 11.34 -2.46 -9.44
C PHE A 156 10.37 -1.63 -8.60
N ASN A 157 10.38 -1.74 -7.27
CA ASN A 157 9.69 -0.81 -6.38
C ASN A 157 10.17 0.62 -6.63
N ASP A 158 11.47 0.80 -6.50
CA ASP A 158 12.13 2.10 -6.46
C ASP A 158 12.07 2.79 -7.82
N LEU A 159 12.20 2.01 -8.91
CA LEU A 159 11.91 2.48 -10.26
C LEU A 159 10.47 2.98 -10.35
N PHE A 160 9.49 2.18 -9.92
CA PHE A 160 8.08 2.57 -10.04
C PHE A 160 7.75 3.78 -9.18
N ASP A 161 8.30 3.87 -7.97
CA ASP A 161 8.13 5.01 -7.06
C ASP A 161 8.72 6.30 -7.64
N LEU A 162 9.89 6.22 -8.27
CA LEU A 162 10.51 7.34 -8.98
C LEU A 162 9.69 7.80 -10.18
N PHE A 163 9.05 6.89 -10.90
CA PHE A 163 8.15 7.21 -12.02
C PHE A 163 6.71 7.57 -11.60
N ASN A 164 6.38 7.47 -10.31
CA ASN A 164 5.05 7.77 -9.76
C ASN A 164 5.11 8.85 -8.66
N SER A 165 6.08 9.75 -8.80
CA SER A 165 6.33 10.85 -7.87
C SER A 165 5.36 12.01 -8.09
N LYS A 166 4.79 12.55 -7.01
CA LYS A 166 3.68 13.51 -7.04
C LYS A 166 4.02 14.85 -6.41
N SER A 167 4.83 14.88 -5.36
CA SER A 167 5.13 16.11 -4.63
C SER A 167 6.53 16.15 -4.03
N VAL A 168 6.98 17.36 -3.70
CA VAL A 168 8.27 17.63 -3.06
C VAL A 168 8.31 17.15 -1.60
N TRP A 169 7.14 16.97 -0.98
CA TRP A 169 6.99 16.54 0.42
C TRP A 169 7.08 15.02 0.61
N GLN A 170 7.14 14.24 -0.47
CA GLN A 170 7.35 12.80 -0.37
C GLN A 170 8.80 12.49 -0.01
N CYS A 171 9.03 11.35 0.64
CA CYS A 171 10.35 10.92 1.08
C CYS A 171 11.00 9.95 0.08
N GLY A 172 12.34 9.92 0.07
CA GLY A 172 13.12 9.02 -0.77
C GLY A 172 12.89 9.24 -2.27
N LEU A 173 12.84 8.15 -3.03
CA LEU A 173 12.65 8.17 -4.49
C LEU A 173 11.23 8.54 -4.92
N LYS A 174 10.26 8.59 -4.00
CA LYS A 174 8.92 9.13 -4.25
C LYS A 174 8.89 10.66 -4.31
N ARG A 175 9.95 11.34 -3.86
CA ARG A 175 10.05 12.80 -3.90
C ARG A 175 10.08 13.29 -5.34
N ALA A 176 9.44 14.42 -5.65
CA ALA A 176 9.56 15.05 -6.96
C ALA A 176 11.03 15.38 -7.27
N ILE A 177 11.43 15.21 -8.53
CA ILE A 177 12.82 15.44 -8.94
C ILE A 177 13.07 16.95 -8.94
N SER A 178 14.16 17.37 -8.32
CA SER A 178 14.56 18.76 -8.10
C SER A 178 16.07 18.85 -8.11
N LYS A 179 16.65 20.05 -8.25
CA LYS A 179 18.11 20.21 -8.30
C LYS A 179 18.85 19.55 -7.12
N GLU A 180 18.21 19.46 -5.96
CA GLU A 180 18.77 18.84 -4.75
C GLU A 180 18.94 17.32 -4.86
N ASN A 181 17.95 16.62 -5.43
CA ASN A 181 17.92 15.14 -5.44
C ASN A 181 18.19 14.52 -6.81
N VAL A 182 18.39 15.31 -7.86
CA VAL A 182 18.70 14.82 -9.22
C VAL A 182 19.88 13.84 -9.23
N LYS A 183 20.96 14.14 -8.49
CA LYS A 183 22.14 13.27 -8.44
C LYS A 183 21.80 11.89 -7.90
N THR A 184 21.15 11.82 -6.74
CA THR A 184 20.69 10.56 -6.14
C THR A 184 19.71 9.80 -7.04
N CYS A 185 18.81 10.51 -7.72
CA CYS A 185 17.90 9.88 -8.68
C CYS A 185 18.66 9.30 -9.88
N PHE A 186 19.65 10.01 -10.43
CA PHE A 186 20.44 9.56 -11.58
C PHE A 186 21.35 8.39 -11.22
N ASP A 187 21.96 8.41 -10.04
CA ASP A 187 22.76 7.29 -9.53
C ASP A 187 21.91 6.01 -9.41
N PHE A 188 20.69 6.14 -8.88
CA PHE A 188 19.74 5.04 -8.84
C PHE A 188 19.30 4.57 -10.25
N LEU A 189 18.99 5.50 -11.15
CA LEU A 189 18.62 5.17 -12.54
C LEU A 189 19.74 4.40 -13.26
N ASN A 190 21.01 4.79 -13.04
CA ASN A 190 22.17 4.07 -13.56
C ASN A 190 22.26 2.65 -12.99
N LYS A 191 22.09 2.49 -11.67
CA LYS A 191 22.06 1.18 -11.02
C LYS A 191 20.96 0.29 -11.61
N ALA A 192 19.75 0.82 -11.74
CA ALA A 192 18.60 0.09 -12.24
C ALA A 192 18.73 -0.28 -13.72
N GLU A 193 19.28 0.61 -14.55
CA GLU A 193 19.60 0.35 -15.96
C GLU A 193 20.62 -0.79 -16.10
N LEU A 194 21.74 -0.71 -15.39
CA LEU A 194 22.75 -1.76 -15.39
C LEU A 194 22.14 -3.08 -14.93
N TYR A 195 21.34 -3.08 -13.87
CA TYR A 195 20.69 -4.29 -13.39
C TYR A 195 19.78 -4.91 -14.47
N ILE A 196 18.92 -4.12 -15.13
CA ILE A 196 18.03 -4.62 -16.19
C ILE A 196 18.82 -5.20 -17.37
N LEU A 197 19.93 -4.57 -17.76
CA LEU A 197 20.79 -5.06 -18.86
C LEU A 197 21.42 -6.44 -18.55
N HIS A 198 21.73 -6.71 -17.29
CA HIS A 198 22.34 -7.99 -16.87
C HIS A 198 21.31 -9.10 -16.61
N LEU A 199 20.01 -8.80 -16.57
CA LEU A 199 18.97 -9.82 -16.40
C LEU A 199 18.90 -10.78 -17.60
N LYS A 200 18.77 -12.07 -17.28
CA LYS A 200 18.64 -13.18 -18.23
C LYS A 200 17.40 -14.00 -17.93
N GLU A 201 16.92 -14.75 -18.93
CA GLU A 201 15.83 -15.71 -18.71
C GLU A 201 16.26 -16.91 -17.86
N SER A 202 17.52 -17.34 -17.97
CA SER A 202 18.10 -18.45 -17.22
C SER A 202 19.62 -18.29 -17.15
N GLN A 203 20.31 -19.10 -16.35
CA GLN A 203 21.76 -19.01 -16.12
C GLN A 203 22.58 -18.94 -17.42
N ASN A 204 22.27 -19.82 -18.37
CA ASN A 204 22.89 -19.87 -19.71
C ASN A 204 21.94 -19.33 -20.80
N GLY A 205 20.88 -18.64 -20.42
CA GLY A 205 19.87 -18.12 -21.33
C GLY A 205 20.26 -16.78 -21.96
N PRO A 206 19.55 -16.37 -23.01
CA PRO A 206 19.70 -15.04 -23.57
C PRO A 206 19.28 -13.96 -22.55
N SER A 207 19.72 -12.72 -22.80
CA SER A 207 19.27 -11.57 -22.02
C SER A 207 17.74 -11.46 -22.06
N ILE A 208 17.13 -11.00 -20.96
CA ILE A 208 15.68 -10.78 -20.90
C ILE A 208 15.19 -9.81 -21.98
N LEU A 209 16.08 -8.95 -22.49
CA LEU A 209 15.81 -8.00 -23.56
C LEU A 209 15.75 -8.63 -24.95
N GLN A 210 16.21 -9.88 -25.10
CA GLN A 210 16.07 -10.67 -26.34
C GLN A 210 14.85 -11.60 -26.29
N SER A 211 14.21 -11.74 -25.12
CA SER A 211 13.02 -12.54 -24.93
C SER A 211 11.81 -12.02 -25.70
N ARG A 212 10.86 -12.92 -25.99
CA ARG A 212 9.48 -12.57 -26.40
C ARG A 212 8.75 -11.69 -25.37
N ARG A 213 9.18 -11.72 -24.09
CA ARG A 213 8.59 -10.96 -22.98
C ARG A 213 9.43 -9.74 -22.56
N LYS A 214 10.22 -9.19 -23.48
CA LYS A 214 11.12 -8.05 -23.25
C LYS A 214 10.42 -6.71 -22.97
N THR A 215 9.18 -6.54 -23.41
CA THR A 215 8.52 -5.22 -23.49
C THR A 215 8.50 -4.44 -22.17
N GLY A 216 8.25 -5.11 -21.04
CA GLY A 216 8.24 -4.44 -19.73
C GLY A 216 9.61 -3.90 -19.33
N PHE A 217 10.66 -4.70 -19.54
CA PHE A 217 12.05 -4.34 -19.22
C PHE A 217 12.59 -3.26 -20.17
N LEU A 218 12.39 -3.44 -21.47
CA LEU A 218 12.75 -2.46 -22.48
C LEU A 218 12.02 -1.13 -22.25
N GLY A 219 10.73 -1.19 -21.89
CA GLY A 219 9.96 0.00 -21.59
C GLY A 219 10.52 0.80 -20.42
N PHE A 220 10.94 0.13 -19.34
CA PHE A 220 11.63 0.81 -18.24
C PHE A 220 12.96 1.44 -18.67
N LEU A 221 13.76 0.77 -19.51
CA LEU A 221 14.99 1.38 -20.05
C LEU A 221 14.71 2.64 -20.87
N VAL A 222 13.65 2.60 -21.70
CA VAL A 222 13.19 3.80 -22.44
C VAL A 222 12.76 4.89 -21.46
N CYS A 223 11.97 4.56 -20.44
CA CYS A 223 11.56 5.53 -19.41
C CYS A 223 12.76 6.17 -18.71
N VAL A 224 13.76 5.37 -18.34
CA VAL A 224 15.00 5.83 -17.68
C VAL A 224 15.71 6.87 -18.55
N GLN A 225 15.96 6.54 -19.81
CA GLN A 225 16.67 7.45 -20.72
C GLN A 225 15.85 8.71 -21.05
N SER A 226 14.55 8.54 -21.25
CA SER A 226 13.60 9.63 -21.47
C SER A 226 13.55 10.59 -20.29
N LEU A 227 13.51 10.08 -19.06
CA LEU A 227 13.46 10.90 -17.86
C LEU A 227 14.75 11.72 -17.69
N ARG A 228 15.92 11.12 -17.94
CA ARG A 228 17.20 11.86 -17.93
C ARG A 228 17.17 13.04 -18.91
N SER A 229 16.67 12.81 -20.13
CA SER A 229 16.54 13.85 -21.15
C SER A 229 15.63 15.00 -20.69
N ILE A 230 14.45 14.68 -20.15
CA ILE A 230 13.49 15.66 -19.65
C ILE A 230 14.06 16.47 -18.48
N VAL A 231 14.64 15.80 -17.49
CA VAL A 231 15.20 16.46 -16.30
C VAL A 231 16.38 17.36 -16.68
N ASN A 232 17.25 16.92 -17.59
CA ASN A 232 18.36 17.74 -18.06
C ASN A 232 17.89 18.99 -18.81
N THR A 233 16.81 18.87 -19.59
CA THR A 233 16.25 19.97 -20.38
C THR A 233 15.46 20.96 -19.53
N LEU A 234 14.73 20.51 -18.52
CA LEU A 234 13.79 21.36 -17.75
C LEU A 234 14.35 21.86 -16.41
N ILE A 235 15.26 21.11 -15.79
CA ILE A 235 15.79 21.42 -14.44
C ILE A 235 17.28 21.74 -14.49
N CYS A 236 18.10 20.93 -15.17
CA CYS A 236 19.56 21.07 -15.13
C CYS A 236 20.13 22.07 -16.15
N CYS A 237 19.28 22.70 -16.97
CA CYS A 237 19.69 23.71 -17.93
C CYS A 237 20.15 25.00 -17.22
N LYS A 238 20.90 25.84 -17.96
CA LYS A 238 21.43 27.12 -17.46
C LYS A 238 20.31 28.00 -16.88
N ASP A 239 19.18 28.04 -17.58
CA ASP A 239 17.95 28.71 -17.16
C ASP A 239 16.86 27.67 -16.86
N PRO A 240 16.76 27.17 -15.60
CA PRO A 240 15.80 26.14 -15.22
C PRO A 240 14.36 26.62 -15.44
N MET A 241 13.59 25.90 -16.26
CA MET A 241 12.17 26.19 -16.46
C MET A 241 11.32 25.75 -15.26
N LEU A 242 11.78 24.74 -14.51
CA LEU A 242 11.05 24.17 -13.39
C LEU A 242 11.93 24.03 -12.14
N ILE A 243 11.34 24.29 -10.97
CA ILE A 243 11.98 24.06 -9.66
C ILE A 243 12.02 22.56 -9.34
N TYR A 244 10.92 21.86 -9.66
CA TYR A 244 10.78 20.42 -9.50
C TYR A 244 9.90 19.83 -10.60
N PHE A 245 10.02 18.52 -10.82
CA PHE A 245 9.29 17.77 -11.83
C PHE A 245 8.62 16.53 -11.22
N PRO A 246 7.28 16.52 -11.10
CA PRO A 246 6.52 15.36 -10.64
C PRO A 246 6.30 14.37 -11.79
N THR A 247 6.97 13.21 -11.73
CA THR A 247 6.93 12.19 -12.79
C THR A 247 5.56 11.54 -12.98
N TYR A 248 4.67 11.61 -11.98
CA TYR A 248 3.28 11.17 -12.12
C TYR A 248 2.55 11.83 -13.28
N LYS A 249 2.95 13.06 -13.68
CA LYS A 249 2.39 13.77 -14.84
C LYS A 249 2.70 13.11 -16.18
N LEU A 250 3.66 12.18 -16.21
CA LEU A 250 4.04 11.39 -17.37
C LEU A 250 3.26 10.07 -17.47
N SER A 251 2.31 9.79 -16.56
CA SER A 251 1.54 8.55 -16.58
C SER A 251 0.25 8.69 -17.40
N GLN A 252 -0.20 7.57 -17.97
CA GLN A 252 -1.50 7.46 -18.63
C GLN A 252 -2.69 7.40 -17.68
N ASP A 253 -2.46 7.34 -16.36
CA ASP A 253 -3.49 7.35 -15.32
C ASP A 253 -4.50 8.49 -15.53
N HIS A 254 -4.06 9.65 -16.03
CA HIS A 254 -4.94 10.79 -16.33
C HIS A 254 -6.02 10.47 -17.38
N ILE A 255 -5.66 9.70 -18.41
CA ILE A 255 -6.61 9.27 -19.46
C ILE A 255 -7.48 8.13 -18.92
N GLU A 256 -6.94 7.22 -18.09
CA GLU A 256 -7.75 6.18 -17.45
C GLU A 256 -8.83 6.74 -16.51
N LEU A 257 -8.52 7.84 -15.80
CA LEU A 257 -9.48 8.59 -14.99
C LEU A 257 -10.60 9.20 -15.85
N LEU A 258 -10.26 9.73 -17.03
CA LEU A 258 -11.25 10.20 -17.99
C LEU A 258 -12.17 9.06 -18.45
N PHE A 259 -11.62 7.91 -18.84
CA PHE A 259 -12.43 6.75 -19.24
C PHE A 259 -13.32 6.25 -18.10
N SER A 260 -12.83 6.28 -16.86
CA SER A 260 -13.62 5.93 -15.68
C SER A 260 -14.77 6.91 -15.46
N SER A 261 -14.54 8.20 -15.68
CA SER A 261 -15.58 9.24 -15.61
C SER A 261 -16.63 9.06 -16.72
N VAL A 262 -16.21 8.67 -17.92
CA VAL A 262 -17.15 8.36 -19.02
C VAL A 262 -18.01 7.13 -18.68
N ARG A 263 -17.39 6.05 -18.18
CA ARG A 263 -18.13 4.85 -17.76
C ARG A 263 -19.11 5.14 -16.61
N PHE A 264 -18.73 6.01 -15.69
CA PHE A 264 -19.62 6.44 -14.60
C PHE A 264 -20.91 7.10 -15.11
N HIS A 265 -20.86 7.86 -16.21
CA HIS A 265 -22.06 8.44 -16.82
C HIS A 265 -23.00 7.39 -17.43
N GLY A 266 -22.49 6.19 -17.74
CA GLY A 266 -23.28 5.05 -18.20
C GLY A 266 -24.01 4.30 -17.07
N GLY A 267 -23.79 4.67 -15.80
CA GLY A 267 -24.40 4.01 -14.65
C GLY A 267 -24.01 2.54 -14.55
N PHE A 268 -24.95 1.64 -14.82
CA PHE A 268 -24.71 0.19 -14.86
C PHE A 268 -24.13 -0.30 -16.20
N ASN A 269 -24.05 0.56 -17.22
CA ASN A 269 -23.44 0.21 -18.50
C ASN A 269 -21.94 0.54 -18.51
N ASP A 270 -21.11 -0.47 -18.23
CA ASP A 270 -19.65 -0.36 -18.27
C ASP A 270 -19.07 -0.32 -19.70
N ASN A 271 -19.86 -0.67 -20.73
CA ASN A 271 -19.42 -0.70 -22.13
C ASN A 271 -20.30 0.21 -23.01
N PRO A 272 -20.07 1.54 -22.98
CA PRO A 272 -20.88 2.48 -23.73
C PRO A 272 -20.67 2.33 -25.24
N THR A 273 -21.74 2.47 -26.02
CA THR A 273 -21.64 2.57 -27.49
C THR A 273 -20.94 3.87 -27.89
N ALA A 274 -20.42 3.97 -29.12
CA ALA A 274 -19.78 5.19 -29.62
C ALA A 274 -20.67 6.45 -29.47
N ARG A 275 -21.99 6.30 -29.64
CA ARG A 275 -22.96 7.40 -29.43
C ARG A 275 -23.04 7.82 -27.97
N GLN A 276 -23.08 6.85 -27.05
CA GLN A 276 -23.09 7.09 -25.60
C GLN A 276 -21.78 7.72 -25.14
N PHE A 277 -20.64 7.25 -25.65
CA PHE A 277 -19.33 7.84 -25.41
C PHE A 277 -19.30 9.31 -25.84
N ARG A 278 -19.73 9.62 -27.07
CA ARG A 278 -19.79 11.00 -27.58
C ARG A 278 -20.66 11.91 -26.71
N ALA A 279 -21.83 11.41 -26.28
CA ALA A 279 -22.74 12.16 -25.40
C ALA A 279 -22.11 12.43 -24.02
N ALA A 280 -21.53 11.41 -23.39
CA ALA A 280 -20.84 11.54 -22.11
C ALA A 280 -19.62 12.47 -22.20
N TYR A 281 -18.83 12.35 -23.27
CA TYR A 281 -17.68 13.22 -23.51
C TYR A 281 -18.07 14.69 -23.69
N ARG A 282 -19.11 14.98 -24.49
CA ARG A 282 -19.67 16.34 -24.62
C ARG A 282 -20.10 16.92 -23.28
N LYS A 283 -20.79 16.12 -22.47
CA LYS A 283 -21.23 16.54 -21.12
C LYS A 283 -20.05 16.84 -20.20
N LEU A 284 -18.99 16.02 -20.27
CA LEU A 284 -17.77 16.24 -19.49
C LEU A 284 -17.04 17.53 -19.90
N LEU A 285 -16.96 17.82 -21.20
CA LEU A 285 -16.35 19.06 -21.71
C LEU A 285 -17.11 20.31 -21.22
N ILE A 286 -18.44 20.33 -21.39
CA ILE A 286 -19.28 21.45 -20.95
C ILE A 286 -19.15 21.68 -19.44
N ASN A 287 -19.21 20.61 -18.64
CA ASN A 287 -19.06 20.72 -17.18
C ASN A 287 -17.65 21.16 -16.74
N ALA A 288 -16.61 20.89 -17.53
CA ALA A 288 -15.25 21.36 -17.26
C ALA A 288 -15.08 22.85 -17.60
N GLU A 289 -15.66 23.30 -18.73
CA GLU A 289 -15.62 24.70 -19.17
C GLU A 289 -16.44 25.64 -18.27
N ILE A 290 -17.62 25.20 -17.80
CA ILE A 290 -18.46 26.00 -16.88
C ILE A 290 -17.73 26.30 -15.55
N LYS A 291 -16.80 25.43 -15.11
CA LYS A 291 -15.96 25.71 -13.93
C LYS A 291 -14.83 26.70 -14.19
N ALA A 292 -14.39 26.85 -15.44
CA ALA A 292 -13.31 27.76 -15.83
C ALA A 292 -13.83 29.16 -16.20
N ALA A 293 -15.08 29.26 -16.66
CA ALA A 293 -15.74 30.52 -17.01
C ALA A 293 -16.45 31.16 -15.80
N VAL A 294 -15.69 31.60 -14.78
CA VAL A 294 -16.20 32.53 -13.76
C VAL A 294 -15.50 33.88 -13.92
N THR A 295 -15.79 34.54 -15.03
CA THR A 295 -15.56 35.98 -15.26
C THR A 295 -16.86 36.63 -15.74
N GLY A 296 -17.95 36.31 -15.06
CA GLY A 296 -19.22 37.05 -15.13
C GLY A 296 -19.68 37.31 -13.70
N ASN A 297 -20.16 38.52 -13.42
CA ASN A 297 -20.57 39.02 -12.10
C ASN A 297 -21.74 38.25 -11.46
N TRP A 298 -21.54 36.97 -11.15
CA TRP A 298 -22.43 36.10 -10.39
C TRP A 298 -21.56 35.15 -9.56
N ILE A 299 -21.40 35.48 -8.28
CA ILE A 299 -20.90 34.55 -7.27
C ILE A 299 -22.00 33.49 -7.09
N PRO A 300 -21.76 32.19 -7.30
CA PRO A 300 -22.67 31.17 -6.80
C PRO A 300 -22.56 31.19 -5.28
N LEU A 301 -23.48 31.89 -4.63
CA LEU A 301 -23.66 31.78 -3.19
C LEU A 301 -24.28 30.40 -2.91
N ALA A 302 -23.45 29.51 -2.38
CA ALA A 302 -23.75 28.21 -1.79
C ALA A 302 -24.04 27.02 -2.72
N ASP A 303 -23.23 25.97 -2.47
CA ASP A 303 -23.42 24.59 -2.86
C ASP A 303 -24.88 24.13 -2.75
N ILE A 304 -25.47 23.67 -3.86
CA ILE A 304 -26.66 22.82 -3.80
C ILE A 304 -26.20 21.47 -3.26
N LYS A 305 -26.29 21.31 -1.93
CA LYS A 305 -26.25 20.01 -1.27
C LYS A 305 -27.45 19.21 -1.78
N ILE A 306 -27.19 18.24 -2.63
CA ILE A 306 -28.10 17.11 -2.81
C ILE A 306 -28.27 16.49 -1.41
N LEU A 307 -29.49 16.54 -0.90
CA LEU A 307 -29.92 15.86 0.32
C LEU A 307 -29.69 14.36 0.17
N ASN A 308 -28.49 13.90 0.53
CA ASN A 308 -28.29 12.53 0.97
C ASN A 308 -28.73 12.48 2.43
N VAL A 309 -29.81 11.74 2.71
CA VAL A 309 -30.11 11.24 4.05
C VAL A 309 -28.92 10.39 4.48
N PRO A 310 -28.12 10.81 5.48
CA PRO A 310 -27.11 9.95 6.05
C PRO A 310 -27.82 9.01 7.01
N SER A 311 -28.23 7.85 6.52
CA SER A 311 -28.41 6.71 7.42
C SER A 311 -27.04 6.42 8.04
N THR A 312 -26.94 6.69 9.35
CA THR A 312 -25.76 6.61 10.24
C THR A 312 -24.98 7.92 10.45
N VAL A 313 -25.61 8.86 11.15
CA VAL A 313 -24.91 9.83 12.01
C VAL A 313 -24.08 9.03 13.02
N SER A 314 -22.76 9.22 13.03
CA SER A 314 -21.89 8.57 14.01
C SER A 314 -22.09 9.26 15.37
N SER A 315 -22.25 8.46 16.42
CA SER A 315 -22.50 8.90 17.82
C SER A 315 -21.40 9.80 18.41
N LYS A 316 -20.37 10.18 17.65
CA LYS A 316 -19.22 10.99 18.09
C LYS A 316 -19.46 12.50 17.96
N GLU A 317 -20.34 12.92 17.06
CA GLU A 317 -20.61 14.35 16.83
C GLU A 317 -21.66 14.90 17.81
N VAL A 318 -22.50 14.04 18.38
CA VAL A 318 -23.45 14.40 19.45
C VAL A 318 -22.74 14.58 20.81
N ILE A 319 -21.66 13.83 21.07
CA ILE A 319 -20.98 13.83 22.37
C ILE A 319 -20.11 15.08 22.58
N ASN A 320 -19.56 15.66 21.51
CA ASN A 320 -18.68 16.82 21.63
C ASN A 320 -19.42 18.17 21.68
N ALA A 321 -20.74 18.19 21.43
CA ALA A 321 -21.53 19.41 21.40
C ALA A 321 -22.28 19.71 22.72
N THR A 322 -22.34 18.75 23.65
CA THR A 322 -23.01 18.90 24.94
C THR A 322 -22.13 18.42 26.08
N THR A 323 -21.18 19.25 26.49
CA THR A 323 -20.71 19.21 27.87
C THR A 323 -20.68 20.63 28.39
N PRO A 324 -21.50 20.89 29.43
CA PRO A 324 -20.86 21.28 30.68
C PRO A 324 -21.43 20.53 31.89
N SER A 325 -20.49 20.05 32.72
CA SER A 325 -20.56 19.84 34.18
C SER A 325 -21.65 18.95 34.82
N VAL A 326 -21.15 17.93 35.54
CA VAL A 326 -21.56 17.39 36.85
C VAL A 326 -23.05 17.13 37.11
N THR A 327 -23.44 15.86 37.28
CA THR A 327 -24.15 15.37 38.50
C THR A 327 -24.32 13.85 38.51
N PHE A 328 -24.04 13.27 39.68
CA PHE A 328 -24.32 11.90 40.09
C PHE A 328 -25.82 11.56 40.09
N ARG A 329 -26.17 10.28 39.87
CA ARG A 329 -27.01 9.49 40.80
C ARG A 329 -27.01 7.99 40.51
N ASN A 330 -26.85 7.24 41.60
CA ASN A 330 -26.83 5.79 41.79
C ASN A 330 -28.15 5.09 41.46
N SER A 331 -28.12 3.77 41.17
CA SER A 331 -28.43 2.72 42.18
C SER A 331 -28.69 1.33 41.56
N GLN A 332 -27.97 0.32 42.10
CA GLN A 332 -28.38 -1.07 42.48
C GLN A 332 -29.07 -1.96 41.42
N SER A 333 -29.00 -3.30 41.39
CA SER A 333 -28.36 -4.46 42.05
C SER A 333 -28.81 -5.66 41.15
N ASN A 334 -28.26 -6.87 41.06
CA ASN A 334 -27.90 -7.83 42.10
C ASN A 334 -27.17 -9.04 41.47
N LYS A 335 -26.55 -9.82 42.36
CA LYS A 335 -25.67 -10.99 42.21
C LYS A 335 -26.27 -12.19 41.44
N ASN A 336 -25.42 -13.02 40.84
CA ASN A 336 -25.11 -14.34 41.41
C ASN A 336 -23.85 -14.99 40.81
N THR A 337 -23.00 -15.42 41.73
CA THR A 337 -21.77 -16.18 41.60
C THR A 337 -22.04 -17.66 41.34
N SER A 338 -21.24 -18.29 40.48
CA SER A 338 -20.73 -19.63 40.76
C SER A 338 -19.37 -19.83 40.08
N SER A 339 -18.39 -20.04 40.94
CA SER A 339 -17.02 -20.45 40.67
C SER A 339 -16.97 -21.84 40.05
N ASN A 340 -16.09 -22.02 39.06
CA ASN A 340 -15.24 -23.22 39.00
C ASN A 340 -13.92 -22.86 38.33
N HIS A 341 -12.86 -22.92 39.15
CA HIS A 341 -11.48 -22.75 38.77
C HIS A 341 -10.98 -23.95 37.96
N ASN A 342 -9.94 -23.69 37.18
CA ASN A 342 -8.95 -24.65 36.67
C ASN A 342 -9.40 -25.59 35.56
N ALA A 343 -9.38 -25.08 34.32
CA ALA A 343 -9.02 -25.89 33.16
C ALA A 343 -7.73 -25.33 32.55
N ILE A 344 -6.69 -26.15 32.67
CA ILE A 344 -5.32 -25.94 32.21
C ILE A 344 -5.31 -25.52 30.74
N PHE A 345 -4.71 -24.36 30.48
CA PHE A 345 -4.55 -23.78 29.14
C PHE A 345 -3.44 -24.54 28.41
N THR A 346 -3.78 -25.64 27.74
CA THR A 346 -2.83 -26.32 26.86
C THR A 346 -2.51 -25.41 25.66
N GLY A 347 -1.21 -25.21 25.44
CA GLY A 347 -0.65 -24.03 24.78
C GLY A 347 -0.91 -23.95 23.28
N ALA A 348 -1.50 -22.83 22.85
CA ALA A 348 -1.29 -22.34 21.50
C ALA A 348 0.13 -21.77 21.42
N PHE A 349 1.10 -22.56 21.00
CA PHE A 349 2.46 -22.09 20.76
C PHE A 349 2.42 -20.99 19.69
N LEU A 350 2.81 -19.76 20.07
CA LEU A 350 3.03 -18.67 19.12
C LEU A 350 4.43 -18.84 18.55
N SER A 351 4.54 -18.94 17.23
CA SER A 351 5.84 -18.92 16.55
C SER A 351 6.55 -17.58 16.79
N GLU A 352 7.87 -17.57 16.57
CA GLU A 352 8.67 -16.34 16.62
C GLU A 352 8.13 -15.29 15.65
N CYS A 353 7.75 -15.71 14.43
CA CYS A 353 7.09 -14.87 13.43
C CYS A 353 5.80 -14.22 13.97
N SER A 354 4.93 -15.02 14.61
CA SER A 354 3.71 -14.50 15.23
C SER A 354 3.99 -13.50 16.35
N ASN A 355 4.99 -13.74 17.20
CA ASN A 355 5.38 -12.81 18.27
C ASN A 355 5.83 -11.46 17.71
N ASP A 356 6.65 -11.44 16.66
CA ASP A 356 7.10 -10.19 16.05
C ASP A 356 6.00 -9.42 15.32
N ILE A 357 5.02 -10.13 14.73
CA ILE A 357 3.83 -9.48 14.17
C ILE A 357 2.99 -8.83 15.27
N ILE A 358 2.82 -9.51 16.42
CA ILE A 358 2.11 -8.96 17.58
C ILE A 358 2.86 -7.73 18.11
N PHE A 359 4.19 -7.76 18.15
CA PHE A 359 5.02 -6.62 18.55
C PHE A 359 4.82 -5.42 17.61
N TYR A 360 4.77 -5.65 16.30
CA TYR A 360 4.43 -4.60 15.32
C TYR A 360 3.00 -4.05 15.52
N MET A 361 2.01 -4.91 15.78
CA MET A 361 0.64 -4.49 16.08
C MET A 361 0.54 -3.66 17.36
N ALA A 362 1.30 -4.05 18.40
CA ALA A 362 1.40 -3.32 19.65
C ALA A 362 1.96 -1.89 19.42
N GLY A 363 2.99 -1.73 18.58
CA GLY A 363 3.50 -0.42 18.19
C GLY A 363 2.45 0.48 17.53
N TRP A 364 1.58 -0.09 16.68
CA TRP A 364 0.44 0.66 16.10
C TRP A 364 -0.59 1.06 17.16
N ILE A 365 -0.87 0.19 18.14
CA ILE A 365 -1.79 0.50 19.25
C ILE A 365 -1.26 1.66 20.08
N VAL A 366 0.04 1.66 20.41
CA VAL A 366 0.69 2.77 21.13
C VAL A 366 0.59 4.08 20.36
N LYS A 367 0.86 4.08 19.04
CA LYS A 367 0.71 5.26 18.19
C LYS A 367 -0.73 5.80 18.16
N ASN A 368 -1.73 4.92 18.18
CA ASN A 368 -3.13 5.30 18.15
C ASN A 368 -3.64 5.81 19.52
N LEU A 369 -3.12 5.24 20.62
CA LEU A 369 -3.46 5.66 21.98
C LEU A 369 -2.79 6.98 22.36
N SER A 370 -1.51 7.17 22.01
CA SER A 370 -0.79 8.43 22.27
C SER A 370 -1.46 9.66 21.63
N GLY A 371 -2.07 9.52 20.45
CA GLY A 371 -2.85 10.61 19.85
C GLY A 371 -4.20 10.91 20.49
N LYS A 372 -4.66 10.09 21.44
CA LYS A 372 -6.00 10.19 22.07
C LYS A 372 -5.96 10.43 23.57
N LEU A 373 -4.90 9.98 24.24
CA LEU A 373 -4.72 10.15 25.68
C LEU A 373 -4.20 11.55 25.97
N LYS A 374 -4.78 12.21 26.98
CA LYS A 374 -4.34 13.53 27.45
C LYS A 374 -3.39 13.46 28.65
N CYS A 375 -3.26 12.31 29.30
CA CYS A 375 -2.41 12.13 30.49
C CYS A 375 -0.99 11.73 30.08
N GLU A 376 -0.01 12.59 30.36
CA GLU A 376 1.40 12.41 29.98
C GLU A 376 2.03 11.16 30.63
N VAL A 377 1.70 10.87 31.89
CA VAL A 377 2.22 9.70 32.63
C VAL A 377 1.75 8.38 32.01
N CYS A 378 0.48 8.31 31.57
CA CYS A 378 -0.05 7.14 30.87
C CYS A 378 0.57 6.99 29.47
N VAL A 379 0.85 8.11 28.79
CA VAL A 379 1.50 8.10 27.48
C VAL A 379 2.95 7.61 27.61
N SER A 380 3.72 8.12 28.58
CA SER A 380 5.11 7.70 28.78
C SER A 380 5.23 6.21 29.13
N ALA A 381 4.26 5.64 29.83
CA ALA A 381 4.24 4.21 30.19
C ALA A 381 4.04 3.26 28.98
N LEU A 382 3.48 3.77 27.87
CA LEU A 382 3.28 2.98 26.64
C LEU A 382 4.57 2.81 25.82
N PHE A 383 5.57 3.67 26.03
CA PHE A 383 6.85 3.61 25.36
C PHE A 383 7.87 2.80 26.19
N PRO A 384 8.83 2.13 25.54
CA PRO A 384 9.87 1.42 26.26
C PRO A 384 10.82 2.39 26.96
N LYS A 385 11.33 2.00 28.13
CA LYS A 385 12.33 2.78 28.88
C LYS A 385 13.71 2.79 28.20
N GLU A 386 14.02 1.73 27.47
CA GLU A 386 15.23 1.59 26.65
C GLU A 386 14.82 1.10 25.25
N MET A 387 15.44 1.65 24.20
CA MET A 387 15.16 1.19 22.83
C MET A 387 15.63 -0.26 22.68
N PRO A 388 14.76 -1.19 22.27
CA PRO A 388 15.17 -2.58 22.09
C PRO A 388 16.24 -2.67 20.99
N THR A 389 17.38 -3.25 21.34
CA THR A 389 18.51 -3.53 20.43
C THR A 389 18.25 -4.69 19.49
N SER A 390 17.12 -5.41 19.65
CA SER A 390 16.78 -6.56 18.81
C SER A 390 16.24 -6.14 17.44
N LEU A 391 16.77 -6.79 16.40
CA LEU A 391 16.28 -6.76 15.02
C LEU A 391 14.81 -7.21 14.97
N SER A 392 13.86 -6.30 15.20
CA SER A 392 12.43 -6.59 15.17
C SER A 392 11.85 -6.31 13.78
N LEU A 393 10.65 -6.82 13.49
CA LEU A 393 9.96 -6.49 12.23
C LEU A 393 9.82 -4.98 12.01
N ILE A 394 9.82 -4.20 13.10
CA ILE A 394 9.79 -2.73 13.08
C ILE A 394 11.08 -2.17 12.48
N SER A 395 12.27 -2.67 12.85
CA SER A 395 13.54 -2.14 12.35
C SER A 395 13.74 -2.41 10.86
N PHE A 396 13.28 -3.56 10.36
CA PHE A 396 13.32 -3.89 8.93
C PHE A 396 12.39 -3.02 8.08
N LYS A 397 11.31 -2.46 8.68
CA LYS A 397 10.28 -1.70 7.94
C LYS A 397 10.29 -0.20 8.21
N SER A 398 11.06 0.26 9.20
CA SER A 398 11.01 1.64 9.62
C SER A 398 11.84 2.53 8.70
N GLU A 399 11.19 3.46 8.03
CA GLU A 399 11.82 4.67 7.46
C GLU A 399 11.82 5.84 8.46
N GLY A 400 11.71 5.56 9.77
CA GLY A 400 11.69 6.55 10.86
C GLY A 400 10.31 6.92 11.44
N GLY A 401 9.20 6.36 10.91
CA GLY A 401 7.82 6.72 11.34
C GLY A 401 7.08 5.70 12.23
N LEU A 402 7.72 4.58 12.56
CA LEU A 402 7.14 3.49 13.37
C LEU A 402 7.53 3.63 14.85
N VAL A 403 6.66 3.13 15.74
CA VAL A 403 6.80 3.27 17.19
C VAL A 403 7.03 1.92 17.84
N TYR A 404 7.98 1.87 18.76
CA TYR A 404 8.24 0.70 19.60
C TYR A 404 7.32 0.70 20.83
N PRO A 405 6.62 -0.42 21.14
CA PRO A 405 5.81 -0.55 22.34
C PRO A 405 6.65 -0.91 23.57
N SER A 406 6.13 -0.65 24.77
CA SER A 406 6.69 -1.19 26.01
C SER A 406 6.45 -2.70 26.16
N ASN A 407 7.29 -3.37 26.95
CA ASN A 407 7.18 -4.82 27.20
C ASN A 407 5.82 -5.21 27.80
N ASP A 408 5.23 -4.35 28.62
CA ASP A 408 3.91 -4.55 29.22
C ASP A 408 2.82 -4.56 28.15
N VAL A 409 2.85 -3.60 27.22
CA VAL A 409 1.88 -3.54 26.10
C VAL A 409 2.03 -4.78 25.20
N PHE A 410 3.27 -5.21 24.93
CA PHE A 410 3.52 -6.40 24.14
C PHE A 410 2.93 -7.66 24.79
N GLN A 411 3.16 -7.85 26.09
CA GLN A 411 2.68 -9.02 26.81
C GLN A 411 1.14 -9.06 26.88
N ILE A 412 0.49 -7.91 27.08
CA ILE A 412 -0.98 -7.79 27.02
C ILE A 412 -1.51 -8.20 25.63
N CYS A 413 -0.87 -7.71 24.56
CA CYS A 413 -1.27 -8.06 23.19
C CYS A 413 -1.06 -9.57 22.89
N LYS A 414 -0.01 -10.17 23.45
CA LYS A 414 0.28 -11.61 23.33
C LYS A 414 -0.81 -12.46 23.97
N GLU A 415 -1.26 -12.08 25.17
CA GLU A 415 -2.39 -12.74 25.85
C GLU A 415 -3.69 -12.60 25.06
N CYS A 416 -3.94 -11.41 24.50
CA CYS A 416 -5.10 -11.18 23.63
C CYS A 416 -5.09 -12.09 22.38
N GLU A 417 -3.94 -12.26 21.71
CA GLU A 417 -3.85 -13.14 20.54
C GLU A 417 -4.07 -14.61 20.90
N MET A 418 -3.52 -15.08 22.02
CA MET A 418 -3.73 -16.46 22.49
C MET A 418 -5.22 -16.73 22.75
N ALA A 419 -5.89 -15.82 23.44
CA ALA A 419 -7.33 -15.94 23.68
C ALA A 419 -8.15 -15.90 22.38
N PHE A 420 -7.78 -15.02 21.45
CA PHE A 420 -8.43 -14.91 20.14
C PHE A 420 -8.30 -16.19 19.30
N ARG A 421 -7.10 -16.79 19.23
CA ARG A 421 -6.85 -18.02 18.47
C ARG A 421 -7.64 -19.22 19.01
N GLN A 422 -7.74 -19.35 20.33
CA GLN A 422 -8.49 -20.43 20.95
C GLN A 422 -9.99 -20.36 20.65
N GLU A 423 -10.57 -19.17 20.60
CA GLU A 423 -12.00 -19.03 20.31
C GLU A 423 -12.32 -19.23 18.83
N ILE A 424 -11.42 -18.86 17.91
CA ILE A 424 -11.55 -19.26 16.50
C ILE A 424 -11.60 -20.78 16.37
N LEU A 425 -10.76 -21.51 17.12
CA LEU A 425 -10.75 -22.97 17.12
C LEU A 425 -12.04 -23.56 17.72
N LYS A 426 -12.65 -22.88 18.70
CA LYS A 426 -13.87 -23.34 19.39
C LYS A 426 -15.17 -22.93 18.68
N THR A 427 -15.18 -21.85 17.91
CA THR A 427 -16.41 -21.30 17.32
C THR A 427 -16.21 -20.91 15.85
N ASN A 428 -16.99 -21.54 14.97
CA ASN A 428 -17.22 -21.07 13.59
C ASN A 428 -18.15 -19.83 13.55
N CYS A 429 -18.08 -18.95 14.56
CA CYS A 429 -18.99 -17.83 14.69
C CYS A 429 -18.54 -16.66 13.80
N LYS A 430 -19.47 -16.14 12.99
CA LYS A 430 -19.20 -15.09 11.99
C LYS A 430 -19.40 -13.67 12.54
N ASP A 431 -19.92 -13.52 13.75
CA ASP A 431 -20.30 -12.21 14.31
C ASP A 431 -19.19 -11.56 15.13
N SER A 432 -18.62 -10.51 14.53
CA SER A 432 -17.54 -9.69 15.08
C SER A 432 -17.82 -9.11 16.47
N GLN A 433 -19.07 -8.77 16.77
CA GLN A 433 -19.48 -8.13 18.02
C GLN A 433 -19.55 -9.13 19.18
N ILE A 434 -19.97 -10.37 18.89
CA ILE A 434 -20.06 -11.46 19.87
C ILE A 434 -18.66 -11.90 20.32
N LEU A 435 -17.70 -11.99 19.39
CA LEU A 435 -16.30 -12.31 19.70
C LEU A 435 -15.64 -11.28 20.63
N ILE A 436 -15.95 -10.00 20.48
CA ILE A 436 -15.41 -8.94 21.34
C ILE A 436 -16.08 -8.98 22.72
N MET A 437 -17.41 -9.10 22.77
CA MET A 437 -18.16 -9.10 24.03
C MET A 437 -17.87 -10.32 24.91
N LYS A 438 -17.62 -11.50 24.33
CA LYS A 438 -17.36 -12.73 25.06
C LYS A 438 -15.93 -12.82 25.63
N ASN A 439 -14.94 -12.31 24.88
CA ASN A 439 -13.53 -12.61 25.16
C ASN A 439 -12.76 -11.46 25.83
N ALA A 440 -13.15 -10.21 25.56
CA ALA A 440 -12.50 -9.07 26.20
C ALA A 440 -12.59 -9.11 27.74
N PRO A 441 -13.71 -9.52 28.38
CA PRO A 441 -13.79 -9.64 29.83
C PRO A 441 -12.87 -10.73 30.39
N SER A 442 -12.82 -11.92 29.75
CA SER A 442 -11.99 -13.04 30.22
C SER A 442 -10.48 -12.73 30.15
N VAL A 443 -10.05 -12.00 29.13
CA VAL A 443 -8.66 -11.52 29.04
C VAL A 443 -8.41 -10.40 30.04
N LEU A 444 -9.36 -9.48 30.23
CA LEU A 444 -9.23 -8.40 31.20
C LEU A 444 -9.06 -8.94 32.63
N ASP A 445 -9.82 -9.95 33.04
CA ASP A 445 -9.70 -10.57 34.37
C ASP A 445 -8.31 -11.23 34.58
N LYS A 446 -7.73 -11.84 33.54
CA LYS A 446 -6.38 -12.43 33.57
C LYS A 446 -5.27 -11.38 33.55
N VAL A 447 -5.46 -10.28 32.83
CA VAL A 447 -4.48 -9.20 32.75
C VAL A 447 -4.51 -8.36 34.04
N CYS A 448 -5.70 -8.12 34.61
CA CYS A 448 -5.87 -7.40 35.87
C CYS A 448 -5.38 -8.19 37.09
N SER A 449 -5.23 -9.51 36.99
CA SER A 449 -4.61 -10.34 38.04
C SER A 449 -3.07 -10.39 37.95
N ARG A 450 -2.46 -9.74 36.95
CA ARG A 450 -1.01 -9.60 36.78
C ARG A 450 -0.57 -8.15 37.00
N ASN A 451 0.65 -7.97 37.54
CA ASN A 451 1.22 -6.64 37.78
C ASN A 451 1.83 -6.06 36.49
N TYR A 452 1.00 -5.46 35.64
CA TYR A 452 1.44 -4.69 34.46
C TYR A 452 1.55 -3.20 34.78
N PHE A 453 2.51 -2.51 34.16
CA PHE A 453 2.79 -1.08 34.37
C PHE A 453 3.09 -0.74 35.84
N SER A 454 4.14 -1.33 36.40
CA SER A 454 4.56 -1.07 37.80
C SER A 454 4.78 0.41 38.13
N VAL A 455 5.13 1.21 37.12
CA VAL A 455 5.30 2.67 37.19
C VAL A 455 3.99 3.42 37.42
N LEU A 456 2.87 2.86 36.95
CA LEU A 456 1.54 3.46 37.07
C LEU A 456 0.82 3.09 38.38
N HIS A 457 1.37 2.18 39.20
CA HIS A 457 0.74 1.81 40.48
C HIS A 457 0.64 2.97 41.46
N LYS A 458 1.59 3.92 41.46
CA LYS A 458 1.48 5.14 42.28
C LYS A 458 0.45 6.12 41.69
N HIS A 459 0.47 6.28 40.36
CA HIS A 459 -0.47 7.12 39.59
C HIS A 459 -1.93 6.67 39.73
N GLN A 460 -2.17 5.40 40.07
CA GLN A 460 -3.50 4.86 40.35
C GLN A 460 -4.13 5.49 41.60
N PHE A 461 -3.32 5.88 42.60
CA PHE A 461 -3.80 6.51 43.83
C PHE A 461 -3.99 8.03 43.69
N ASP A 462 -3.42 8.64 42.64
CA ASP A 462 -3.59 10.06 42.32
C ASP A 462 -4.91 10.33 41.57
N THR A 463 -5.67 9.29 41.24
CA THR A 463 -6.92 9.35 40.46
C THR A 463 -8.12 8.86 41.27
N GLU A 464 -9.33 9.36 40.98
CA GLU A 464 -10.55 8.88 41.64
C GLU A 464 -10.71 7.35 41.51
N PRO A 465 -11.23 6.64 42.52
CA PRO A 465 -11.38 5.18 42.51
C PRO A 465 -12.17 4.63 41.31
N THR A 466 -13.10 5.43 40.77
CA THR A 466 -13.93 5.14 39.59
C THR A 466 -13.23 5.45 38.26
N ALA A 467 -12.14 6.22 38.29
CA ALA A 467 -11.35 6.67 37.14
C ALA A 467 -9.93 6.10 37.19
N ASN A 468 -9.79 4.82 37.58
CA ASN A 468 -8.49 4.16 37.64
C ASN A 468 -7.85 4.09 36.24
N HIS A 469 -6.89 4.98 35.98
CA HIS A 469 -6.26 5.13 34.68
C HIS A 469 -5.58 3.83 34.22
N LEU A 470 -5.04 3.00 35.12
CA LEU A 470 -4.40 1.73 34.78
C LEU A 470 -5.40 0.75 34.15
N VAL A 471 -6.55 0.55 34.80
CA VAL A 471 -7.59 -0.37 34.33
C VAL A 471 -8.18 0.12 33.01
N HIS A 472 -8.43 1.43 32.88
CA HIS A 472 -8.94 2.02 31.64
C HIS A 472 -7.93 1.95 30.50
N LEU A 473 -6.63 2.09 30.78
CA LEU A 473 -5.56 1.95 29.79
C LEU A 473 -5.50 0.50 29.27
N ILE A 474 -5.45 -0.49 30.16
CA ILE A 474 -5.45 -1.91 29.80
C ILE A 474 -6.70 -2.26 28.99
N ARG A 475 -7.89 -1.86 29.45
CA ARG A 475 -9.15 -2.09 28.73
C ARG A 475 -9.15 -1.45 27.34
N SER A 476 -8.54 -0.27 27.19
CA SER A 476 -8.40 0.40 25.89
C SER A 476 -7.45 -0.34 24.95
N ILE A 477 -6.32 -0.86 25.46
CA ILE A 477 -5.38 -1.69 24.69
C ILE A 477 -6.07 -2.97 24.21
N VAL A 478 -6.71 -3.71 25.12
CA VAL A 478 -7.42 -4.96 24.83
C VAL A 478 -8.51 -4.72 23.78
N HIS A 479 -9.36 -3.70 23.98
CA HIS A 479 -10.43 -3.38 23.04
C HIS A 479 -9.90 -3.03 21.64
N LEU A 480 -8.85 -2.21 21.54
CA LEU A 480 -8.24 -1.86 20.26
C LEU A 480 -7.63 -3.08 19.57
N TYR A 481 -6.94 -3.94 20.31
CA TYR A 481 -6.35 -5.17 19.76
C TYR A 481 -7.42 -6.08 19.15
N PHE A 482 -8.45 -6.43 19.93
CA PHE A 482 -9.55 -7.27 19.44
C PHE A 482 -10.26 -6.66 18.25
N LYS A 483 -10.52 -5.35 18.26
CA LYS A 483 -11.16 -4.65 17.14
C LYS A 483 -10.36 -4.78 15.85
N VAL A 484 -9.05 -4.57 15.89
CA VAL A 484 -8.18 -4.72 14.71
C VAL A 484 -8.18 -6.17 14.23
N ARG A 485 -8.01 -7.11 15.17
CA ARG A 485 -7.88 -8.53 14.87
C ARG A 485 -9.14 -9.14 14.27
N VAL A 486 -10.30 -8.80 14.82
CA VAL A 486 -11.63 -9.21 14.32
C VAL A 486 -11.88 -8.63 12.92
N ASN A 487 -11.65 -7.33 12.72
CA ASN A 487 -11.82 -6.71 11.41
C ASN A 487 -10.95 -7.37 10.34
N TYR A 488 -9.70 -7.70 10.68
CA TYR A 488 -8.80 -8.41 9.79
C TYR A 488 -9.30 -9.83 9.48
N TYR A 489 -9.81 -10.58 10.48
CA TYR A 489 -10.38 -11.90 10.29
C TYR A 489 -11.62 -11.88 9.37
N CYS A 490 -12.57 -10.99 9.64
CA CYS A 490 -13.76 -10.79 8.80
C CYS A 490 -13.40 -10.39 7.37
N LYS A 491 -12.39 -9.54 7.20
CA LYS A 491 -11.90 -9.13 5.88
C LYS A 491 -11.32 -10.32 5.10
N ASN A 492 -10.52 -11.18 5.74
CA ASN A 492 -9.99 -12.39 5.10
C ASN A 492 -11.11 -13.37 4.70
N LEU A 493 -12.13 -13.55 5.54
CA LEU A 493 -13.31 -14.36 5.19
C LEU A 493 -14.06 -13.79 3.97
N SER A 494 -14.20 -12.47 3.87
CA SER A 494 -14.87 -11.82 2.73
C SER A 494 -14.07 -11.92 1.43
N LEU A 495 -12.73 -11.86 1.50
CA LEU A 495 -11.86 -11.92 0.32
C LEU A 495 -11.86 -13.29 -0.37
N ASN A 496 -12.20 -14.35 0.36
CA ASN A 496 -12.29 -15.71 -0.19
C ASN A 496 -13.60 -15.97 -0.96
N LYS A 497 -14.52 -15.00 -1.02
CA LYS A 497 -15.74 -15.08 -1.84
C LYS A 497 -15.59 -14.18 -3.06
N GLU A 498 -15.24 -14.75 -4.22
CA GLU A 498 -15.40 -14.01 -5.49
C GLU A 498 -16.88 -13.70 -5.70
N SER A 499 -17.25 -12.43 -5.82
CA SER A 499 -18.62 -12.07 -6.15
C SER A 499 -18.92 -12.51 -7.58
N MET A 500 -19.98 -13.29 -7.79
CA MET A 500 -20.45 -13.73 -9.13
C MET A 500 -20.53 -12.57 -10.14
N ARG A 501 -20.90 -11.38 -9.67
CA ARG A 501 -20.94 -10.15 -10.47
C ARG A 501 -19.59 -9.74 -11.07
N GLN A 502 -18.50 -9.87 -10.32
CA GLN A 502 -17.15 -9.55 -10.82
C GLN A 502 -16.70 -10.56 -11.89
N PHE A 503 -17.08 -11.83 -11.74
CA PHE A 503 -16.77 -12.88 -12.71
C PHE A 503 -17.47 -12.61 -14.06
N PHE A 504 -18.78 -12.37 -14.06
CA PHE A 504 -19.51 -12.03 -15.28
C PHE A 504 -19.07 -10.71 -15.90
N LYS A 505 -18.73 -9.70 -15.08
CA LYS A 505 -18.16 -8.43 -15.57
C LYS A 505 -16.84 -8.63 -16.32
N HIS A 506 -15.97 -9.51 -15.82
CA HIS A 506 -14.74 -9.86 -16.53
C HIS A 506 -15.06 -10.55 -17.86
N LEU A 507 -15.94 -11.55 -17.90
CA LEU A 507 -16.28 -12.23 -19.15
C LEU A 507 -16.83 -11.28 -20.23
N VAL A 508 -17.72 -10.35 -19.85
CA VAL A 508 -18.34 -9.40 -20.80
C VAL A 508 -17.34 -8.37 -21.32
N ASN A 509 -16.44 -7.86 -20.47
CA ASN A 509 -15.44 -6.88 -20.90
C ASN A 509 -14.35 -7.48 -21.80
N PHE A 510 -14.15 -8.80 -21.77
CA PHE A 510 -13.06 -9.49 -22.44
C PHE A 510 -13.51 -10.54 -23.46
N SER A 511 -14.81 -10.60 -23.81
CA SER A 511 -15.35 -11.56 -24.78
C SER A 511 -14.89 -11.31 -26.24
N GLY A 512 -13.93 -10.41 -26.47
CA GLY A 512 -13.40 -10.08 -27.79
C GLY A 512 -11.91 -9.70 -27.80
N GLN A 513 -11.14 -10.11 -26.78
CA GLN A 513 -9.68 -9.92 -26.70
C GLN A 513 -8.93 -11.24 -26.77
#